data_AF-A0A4Z1AHW8-F1
#
_entry.id   AF-A0A4Z1AHW8-F1
#
_cell.length_a   1.000
_cell.length_b   1.000
_cell.length_c   1.000
_cell.angle_alpha   90.00
_cell.angle_beta   90.00
_cell.angle_gamma   90.00
#
_symmetry.space_group_name_H-M   'P 1'
#
loop_
_entity.id
_entity.type
_entity.pdbx_description
1 polymer ?
#
loop_
_entity_poly.entity_id
_entity_poly.type
_entity_poly.pdbx_seq_one_letter_code
_entity_poly.pdbx_strand_id
1 'polypeptide(L)'
;MNEIEQYDFTDCLLIDFGVDKLISSIYILTEAYYPLTQEGKREKGLLKIVFSSIGVIQILKTEEFEFDINLAYDPSGDHVKANEIYSIKVSTFRDQIFNGSVNSDMLKIELQFKSMEIKKIDW
;
A
#
# COMPACT_ATOMS: atom_id res chain seq x y z
N MET A 1 12.31 -14.02 2.42
CA MET A 1 11.41 -13.83 3.59
C MET A 1 10.60 -12.57 3.27
N ASN A 2 9.28 -12.57 3.44
CA ASN A 2 8.43 -11.42 3.04
C ASN A 2 8.69 -10.22 3.95
N GLU A 3 9.58 -9.32 3.53
CA GLU A 3 10.00 -8.15 4.32
C GLU A 3 8.82 -7.24 4.71
N ILE A 4 7.74 -7.24 3.92
CA ILE A 4 6.55 -6.40 4.17
C ILE A 4 5.79 -6.75 5.45
N GLU A 5 5.84 -8.01 5.90
CA GLU A 5 5.15 -8.48 7.12
C GLU A 5 5.76 -7.89 8.41
N GLN A 6 6.93 -7.27 8.30
CA GLN A 6 7.60 -6.63 9.43
C GLN A 6 7.14 -5.19 9.69
N TYR A 7 6.35 -4.62 8.77
CA TYR A 7 5.79 -3.28 8.86
C TYR A 7 4.36 -3.33 9.40
N ASP A 8 3.97 -2.31 10.15
CA ASP A 8 2.62 -2.16 10.69
C ASP A 8 1.96 -0.91 10.08
N PHE A 9 0.69 -1.05 9.69
CA PHE A 9 -0.08 -0.05 8.95
C PHE A 9 -1.23 0.52 9.78
N THR A 10 -1.28 0.27 11.09
CA THR A 10 -2.29 0.89 11.97
C THR A 10 -2.21 2.42 11.88
N ASP A 11 -3.33 3.09 11.60
CA ASP A 11 -3.39 4.57 11.48
C ASP A 11 -2.31 5.11 10.52
N CYS A 12 -2.22 4.53 9.32
CA CYS A 12 -1.25 4.88 8.30
C CYS A 12 -1.95 5.28 7.00
N LEU A 13 -1.50 6.37 6.39
CA LEU A 13 -2.08 6.87 5.15
C LEU A 13 -1.50 6.17 3.91
N LEU A 14 -2.37 5.77 2.98
CA LEU A 14 -2.03 5.57 1.58
C LEU A 14 -1.90 6.94 0.91
N ILE A 15 -0.67 7.35 0.61
CA ILE A 15 -0.35 8.70 0.13
C ILE A 15 -0.50 8.79 -1.38
N ASP A 16 0.04 7.81 -2.11
CA ASP A 16 0.01 7.79 -3.56
C ASP A 16 0.16 6.36 -4.08
N PHE A 17 -0.34 6.11 -5.29
CA PHE A 17 -0.08 4.87 -6.02
C PHE A 17 -0.15 5.14 -7.52
N GLY A 18 0.58 4.36 -8.30
CA GLY A 18 0.55 4.50 -9.74
C GLY A 18 1.10 3.29 -10.47
N VAL A 19 0.66 3.15 -11.72
CA VAL A 19 1.14 2.13 -12.64
C VAL A 19 1.99 2.76 -13.74
N ASP A 20 3.00 2.05 -14.20
CA ASP A 20 3.75 2.49 -15.38
C ASP A 20 2.92 2.34 -16.66
N LYS A 21 3.39 2.95 -17.75
CA LYS A 21 2.68 2.98 -19.04
C LYS A 21 2.42 1.60 -19.64
N LEU A 22 3.22 0.60 -19.27
CA LEU A 22 3.10 -0.77 -19.75
C LEU A 22 2.30 -1.66 -18.80
N ILE A 23 1.86 -1.13 -17.65
CA ILE A 23 1.19 -1.89 -16.57
C ILE A 23 2.06 -3.09 -16.15
N SER A 24 3.38 -2.89 -16.18
CA SER A 24 4.39 -3.87 -15.82
C SER A 24 4.82 -3.72 -14.36
N SER A 25 4.57 -2.55 -13.77
CA SER A 25 4.86 -2.24 -12.38
C SER A 25 3.81 -1.34 -11.75
N ILE A 26 3.60 -1.51 -10.45
CA ILE A 26 2.81 -0.64 -9.60
C ILE A 26 3.68 -0.17 -8.45
N TYR A 27 3.68 1.12 -8.19
CA TYR A 27 4.25 1.67 -6.97
C TYR A 27 3.14 2.06 -6.00
N ILE A 28 3.44 1.94 -4.72
CA ILE A 28 2.58 2.35 -3.61
C ILE A 28 3.47 3.15 -2.66
N LEU A 29 3.03 4.37 -2.34
CA LEU A 29 3.64 5.23 -1.34
C LEU A 29 2.68 5.31 -0.17
N THR A 30 3.14 4.90 1.00
CA THR A 30 2.32 4.79 2.20
C THR A 30 3.12 5.14 3.43
N GLU A 31 2.45 5.55 4.49
CA GLU A 31 3.03 5.50 5.83
C GLU A 31 3.11 4.05 6.31
N ALA A 32 4.08 3.77 7.17
CA ALA A 32 4.16 2.53 7.93
C ALA A 32 4.99 2.73 9.19
N TYR A 33 4.68 1.98 10.24
CA TYR A 33 5.58 1.78 11.36
C TYR A 33 6.67 0.78 10.98
N TYR A 34 7.92 1.20 11.09
CA TYR A 34 9.08 0.37 10.81
C TYR A 34 9.27 -0.74 11.86
N PRO A 35 9.95 -1.84 11.49
CA PRO A 35 10.29 -2.90 12.43
C PRO A 35 11.01 -2.34 13.66
N LEU A 36 10.71 -2.90 14.83
CA LEU A 36 11.31 -2.47 16.10
C LEU A 36 12.85 -2.45 16.00
N THR A 37 13.44 -1.29 16.27
CA THR A 37 14.87 -1.19 16.53
C THR A 37 15.16 -1.72 17.95
N GLN A 38 16.44 -1.95 18.27
CA GLN A 38 16.86 -2.46 19.59
C GLN A 38 16.42 -1.57 20.76
N GLU A 39 16.01 -0.32 20.50
CA GLU A 39 15.55 0.66 21.49
C GLU A 39 14.04 0.59 21.80
N GLY A 40 13.30 -0.34 21.18
CA GLY A 40 11.93 -0.68 21.58
C GLY A 40 10.84 0.30 21.16
N LYS A 41 11.15 1.33 20.37
CA LYS A 41 10.15 2.22 19.76
C LYS A 41 10.03 1.94 18.26
N ARG A 42 8.79 1.88 17.75
CA ARG A 42 8.51 1.87 16.32
C ARG A 42 8.48 3.30 15.81
N GLU A 43 9.24 3.57 14.77
CA GLU A 43 9.24 4.85 14.06
C GLU A 43 8.22 4.76 12.93
N LYS A 44 7.31 5.74 12.84
CA LYS A 44 6.42 5.90 11.70
C LYS A 44 7.17 6.69 10.63
N GLY A 45 7.17 6.20 9.39
CA GLY A 45 7.81 6.87 8.28
C GLY A 45 7.21 6.49 6.94
N LEU A 46 7.79 7.01 5.86
CA LEU A 46 7.32 6.77 4.51
C LEU A 46 7.93 5.50 3.92
N LEU A 47 7.10 4.71 3.27
CA LEU A 47 7.46 3.46 2.63
C LEU A 47 7.00 3.50 1.17
N LYS A 48 7.93 3.31 0.25
CA LYS A 48 7.65 3.06 -1.15
C LYS A 48 7.82 1.58 -1.44
N ILE A 49 6.76 0.98 -1.96
CA ILE A 49 6.73 -0.42 -2.36
C ILE A 49 6.53 -0.47 -3.86
N VAL A 50 7.37 -1.23 -4.56
CA VAL A 50 7.28 -1.41 -6.01
C VAL A 50 7.11 -2.88 -6.30
N PHE A 51 5.98 -3.25 -6.91
CA PHE A 51 5.78 -4.59 -7.45
C PHE A 51 6.04 -4.56 -8.95
N SER A 52 6.84 -5.49 -9.43
CA SER A 52 7.31 -5.52 -10.82
C SER A 52 7.01 -6.85 -11.50
N SER A 53 6.99 -6.82 -12.84
CA SER A 53 6.57 -7.94 -13.68
C SER A 53 5.15 -8.39 -13.34
N ILE A 54 4.23 -7.42 -13.30
CA ILE A 54 2.81 -7.69 -13.05
C ILE A 54 2.27 -8.57 -14.18
N GLY A 55 1.73 -9.73 -13.81
CA GLY A 55 0.99 -10.61 -14.72
C GLY A 55 -0.52 -10.40 -14.65
N VAL A 56 -1.02 -10.03 -13.47
CA VAL A 56 -2.44 -9.75 -13.22
C VAL A 56 -2.53 -8.59 -12.24
N ILE A 57 -3.45 -7.66 -12.50
CA ILE A 57 -3.85 -6.62 -11.56
C ILE A 57 -5.38 -6.51 -11.57
N GLN A 58 -5.95 -6.48 -10.38
CA GLN A 58 -7.37 -6.23 -10.17
C GLN A 58 -7.49 -5.14 -9.11
N ILE A 59 -8.13 -4.03 -9.50
CA ILE A 59 -8.41 -2.90 -8.61
C ILE A 59 -9.91 -2.87 -8.36
N LEU A 60 -10.28 -2.91 -7.10
CA LEU A 60 -11.65 -2.84 -6.63
C LEU A 60 -11.82 -1.59 -5.78
N LYS A 61 -12.90 -0.86 -6.03
CA LYS A 61 -13.36 0.19 -5.13
C LYS A 61 -14.03 -0.46 -3.92
N THR A 62 -13.82 0.12 -2.75
CA THR A 62 -14.60 -0.20 -1.55
C THR A 62 -15.93 0.57 -1.56
N GLU A 63 -16.78 0.29 -0.58
CA GLU A 63 -18.03 1.06 -0.39
C GLU A 63 -17.74 2.52 0.01
N GLU A 64 -16.67 2.73 0.78
CA GLU A 64 -16.23 4.04 1.27
C GLU A 64 -15.70 4.95 0.15
N PHE A 65 -15.06 4.37 -0.87
CA PHE A 65 -14.63 5.11 -2.05
C PHE A 65 -15.75 5.97 -2.63
N GLU A 66 -16.92 5.39 -2.88
CA GLU A 66 -18.04 6.10 -3.51
C GLU A 66 -18.65 7.13 -2.55
N PHE A 67 -18.61 6.90 -1.24
CA PHE A 67 -19.06 7.89 -0.26
C PHE A 67 -18.14 9.12 -0.27
N ASP A 68 -16.83 8.91 -0.15
CA ASP A 68 -15.84 9.98 0.05
C ASP A 68 -15.65 10.88 -1.17
N ILE A 69 -15.68 10.30 -2.38
CA ILE A 69 -15.55 11.11 -3.61
C ILE A 69 -16.75 12.02 -3.84
N ASN A 70 -17.91 11.69 -3.25
CA ASN A 70 -19.15 12.45 -3.39
C ASN A 70 -19.27 13.55 -2.31
N LEU A 71 -18.48 13.50 -1.25
CA LEU A 71 -18.42 14.57 -0.26
C LEU A 71 -17.78 15.82 -0.85
N ALA A 72 -18.28 17.00 -0.49
CA ALA A 72 -17.66 18.26 -0.87
C ALA A 72 -16.20 18.32 -0.37
N TYR A 73 -15.33 18.98 -1.13
CA TYR A 73 -13.96 19.21 -0.67
C TYR A 73 -14.00 20.07 0.60
N ASP A 74 -13.41 19.56 1.68
CA ASP A 74 -13.26 20.30 2.93
C ASP A 74 -11.86 20.93 3.03
N PRO A 75 -11.72 22.26 2.88
CA PRO A 75 -10.45 22.93 3.04
C PRO A 75 -9.96 23.02 4.49
N SER A 76 -10.78 22.75 5.51
CA SER A 76 -10.27 22.65 6.89
C SER A 76 -9.45 21.39 7.14
N GLY A 77 -9.50 20.41 6.23
CA GLY A 77 -8.67 19.21 6.29
C GLY A 77 -9.13 18.21 7.34
N ASP A 78 -10.42 18.18 7.68
CA ASP A 78 -10.92 17.13 8.56
C ASP A 78 -10.68 15.75 7.93
N HIS A 79 -10.22 14.82 8.75
CA HIS A 79 -9.76 13.46 8.43
C HIS A 79 -10.78 12.57 7.68
N VAL A 80 -11.96 13.08 7.35
CA VAL A 80 -13.09 12.34 6.75
C VAL A 80 -12.76 11.75 5.37
N LYS A 81 -11.66 12.15 4.73
CA LYS A 81 -11.20 11.65 3.43
C LYS A 81 -9.80 11.03 3.46
N ALA A 82 -9.26 10.78 4.65
CA ALA A 82 -7.99 10.09 4.78
C ALA A 82 -8.14 8.69 4.17
N ASN A 83 -7.27 8.33 3.24
CA ASN A 83 -7.25 6.99 2.67
C ASN A 83 -6.28 6.17 3.51
N GLU A 84 -6.76 5.51 4.55
CA GLU A 84 -5.91 4.70 5.42
C GLU A 84 -5.61 3.35 4.79
N ILE A 85 -4.35 2.93 4.87
CA ILE A 85 -3.94 1.59 4.49
C ILE A 85 -4.07 0.65 5.68
N TYR A 86 -4.71 -0.49 5.49
CA TYR A 86 -4.90 -1.46 6.57
C TYR A 86 -3.90 -2.60 6.52
N SER A 87 -3.57 -3.05 5.31
CA SER A 87 -2.67 -4.17 5.15
C SER A 87 -2.10 -4.26 3.75
N ILE A 88 -0.84 -4.71 3.71
CA ILE A 88 -0.20 -5.22 2.52
C ILE A 88 0.24 -6.64 2.82
N LYS A 89 -0.27 -7.60 2.06
CA LYS A 89 0.03 -9.03 2.24
C LYS A 89 0.66 -9.57 0.97
N VAL A 90 1.68 -10.40 1.14
CA VAL A 90 2.33 -11.11 0.04
C VAL A 90 2.34 -12.60 0.36
N SER A 91 1.96 -13.42 -0.60
CA SER A 91 2.01 -14.88 -0.48
C SER A 91 2.58 -15.50 -1.75
N THR A 92 3.25 -16.63 -1.60
CA THR A 92 3.75 -17.39 -2.75
C THR A 92 2.59 -18.09 -3.44
N PHE A 93 2.48 -17.95 -4.77
CA PHE A 93 1.48 -18.66 -5.55
C PHE A 93 2.07 -19.91 -6.21
N ARG A 94 2.99 -19.74 -7.18
CA ARG A 94 3.67 -20.80 -7.98
C ARG A 94 4.97 -20.25 -8.59
N ASP A 95 6.00 -21.08 -8.78
CA ASP A 95 7.19 -20.78 -9.63
C ASP A 95 7.67 -19.31 -9.66
N GLN A 96 8.18 -18.80 -8.53
CA GLN A 96 8.66 -17.41 -8.39
C GLN A 96 7.60 -16.32 -8.67
N ILE A 97 6.32 -16.68 -8.77
CA ILE A 97 5.18 -15.76 -8.83
C ILE A 97 4.56 -15.65 -7.45
N PHE A 98 4.31 -14.40 -7.06
CA PHE A 98 3.72 -14.00 -5.81
C PHE A 98 2.34 -13.39 -6.04
N ASN A 99 1.43 -13.62 -5.09
CA ASN A 99 0.19 -12.87 -4.95
C ASN A 99 0.40 -11.75 -3.95
N GLY A 100 0.00 -10.54 -4.29
CA GLY A 100 0.00 -9.37 -3.42
C GLY A 100 -1.42 -8.86 -3.24
N SER A 101 -1.77 -8.48 -2.01
CA SER A 101 -3.00 -7.74 -1.73
C SER A 101 -2.70 -6.49 -0.93
N VAL A 102 -3.29 -5.37 -1.35
CA VAL A 102 -3.21 -4.07 -0.67
C VAL A 102 -4.63 -3.65 -0.39
N ASN A 103 -4.93 -3.36 0.87
CA ASN A 103 -6.26 -2.96 1.31
C ASN A 103 -6.15 -1.60 2.00
N SER A 104 -6.95 -0.64 1.55
CA SER A 104 -7.14 0.67 2.14
C SER A 104 -8.63 0.97 2.30
N ASP A 105 -8.97 2.07 2.96
CA ASP A 105 -10.35 2.59 3.05
C ASP A 105 -11.02 2.61 1.70
N MET A 106 -10.34 3.16 0.70
CA MET A 106 -10.91 3.46 -0.60
C MET A 106 -10.66 2.36 -1.65
N LEU A 107 -9.61 1.55 -1.51
CA LEU A 107 -9.17 0.66 -2.57
C LEU A 107 -8.75 -0.72 -2.05
N LYS A 108 -9.07 -1.73 -2.86
CA LYS A 108 -8.48 -3.06 -2.74
C LYS A 108 -7.76 -3.40 -4.05
N ILE A 109 -6.46 -3.64 -3.96
CA ILE A 109 -5.61 -4.00 -5.10
C ILE A 109 -5.13 -5.43 -4.89
N GLU A 110 -5.46 -6.31 -5.83
CA GLU A 110 -4.99 -7.69 -5.90
C GLU A 110 -4.09 -7.84 -7.12
N LEU A 111 -2.91 -8.42 -6.94
CA LEU A 111 -1.90 -8.52 -8.01
C LEU A 111 -1.14 -9.85 -8.02
N GLN A 112 -0.73 -10.28 -9.21
CA GLN A 112 0.27 -11.32 -9.42
C GLN A 112 1.55 -10.70 -9.98
N PHE A 113 2.69 -10.96 -9.35
CA PHE A 113 3.96 -10.31 -9.67
C PHE A 113 5.16 -11.26 -9.47
N LYS A 114 6.34 -10.89 -9.96
CA LYS A 114 7.57 -11.72 -9.79
C LYS A 114 8.57 -11.16 -8.79
N SER A 115 8.56 -9.85 -8.55
CA SER A 115 9.46 -9.23 -7.60
C SER A 115 8.81 -8.04 -6.90
N MET A 116 9.16 -7.84 -5.63
CA MET A 116 8.78 -6.69 -4.83
C MET A 116 10.04 -6.03 -4.29
N GLU A 117 10.08 -4.71 -4.34
CA GLU A 117 11.12 -3.89 -3.72
C GLU A 117 10.47 -2.97 -2.69
N ILE A 118 11.10 -2.84 -1.52
CA ILE A 118 10.67 -1.93 -0.46
C ILE A 118 11.78 -0.90 -0.23
N LYS A 119 11.41 0.37 -0.25
CA LYS A 119 12.32 1.51 -0.03
C LYS A 119 11.75 2.41 1.06
N LYS A 120 12.54 2.66 2.10
CA LYS A 120 12.28 3.75 3.04
C LYS A 120 12.58 5.07 2.35
N ILE A 121 11.76 6.08 2.60
CA ILE A 121 11.95 7.42 2.05
C ILE A 121 12.23 8.38 3.20
N ASP A 122 13.37 9.07 3.12
CA ASP A 122 13.74 10.11 4.06
C ASP A 122 12.80 11.31 3.89
N TRP A 123 12.35 11.86 5.02
CA TRP A 123 11.45 13.00 5.13
C TRP A 123 12.16 14.20 5.79
#